data_AF-A0A4Z1GPU3-F1
#
_entry.id   AF-A0A4Z1GPU3-F1
#
_cell.length_a   1.000
_cell.length_b   1.000
_cell.length_c   1.000
_cell.angle_alpha   90.00
_cell.angle_beta   90.00
_cell.angle_gamma   90.00
#
_symmetry.space_group_name_H-M   'P 1'
#
loop_
_entity.id
_entity.type
_entity.pdbx_description
1 polymer ?
#
loop_
_entity_poly.entity_id
_entity_poly.type
_entity_poly.pdbx_seq_one_letter_code
_entity_poly.pdbx_strand_id
1 'polypeptide(L)'
;MGSKNRRGAQAAPSEIIPKHPSEITAHPNIVLTGNIITLTIDYCGPGSPIEKSTSMQSLLSILPDYAPYAKILQLSIHAGIPHMEPPSVYTSHIADVKSIVGEVNKFKKLEQVRVRMMVDYCSFPQMKLAAAMFGLRKDVQRTLQYVVKGEEPVGVNEEDDTMRRLFGVWRKEFL
;
A
#
# COMPACT_ATOMS: atom_id res chain seq x y z
N MET A 1 36.34 51.08 4.03
CA MET A 1 36.27 49.60 3.91
C MET A 1 34.80 49.21 3.84
N GLY A 2 34.30 48.84 2.66
CA GLY A 2 32.90 48.45 2.48
C GLY A 2 32.84 47.10 1.79
N SER A 3 32.77 46.02 2.56
CA SER A 3 32.70 44.66 2.03
C SER A 3 31.27 44.36 1.59
N LYS A 4 31.03 44.30 0.27
CA LYS A 4 29.76 43.84 -0.30
C LYS A 4 29.72 42.31 -0.26
N ASN A 5 29.07 41.76 0.76
CA ASN A 5 28.69 40.35 0.79
C ASN A 5 27.65 40.08 -0.31
N ARG A 6 28.10 39.51 -1.44
CA ARG A 6 27.21 38.88 -2.42
C ARG A 6 26.67 37.58 -1.82
N ARG A 7 25.42 37.60 -1.34
CA ARG A 7 24.66 36.37 -1.10
C ARG A 7 24.42 35.71 -2.46
N GLY A 8 25.02 34.54 -2.67
CA GLY A 8 24.68 33.69 -3.81
C GLY A 8 23.21 33.29 -3.72
N ALA A 9 22.47 33.48 -4.80
CA ALA A 9 21.12 32.98 -4.93
C ALA A 9 21.16 31.45 -4.83
N GLN A 10 20.48 30.88 -3.83
CA GLN A 10 20.23 29.44 -3.80
C GLN A 10 19.41 29.09 -5.04
N ALA A 11 19.92 28.16 -5.85
CA ALA A 11 19.19 27.59 -6.96
C ALA A 11 17.86 27.03 -6.43
N ALA A 12 16.75 27.49 -7.01
CA ALA A 12 15.45 26.93 -6.72
C ALA A 12 15.49 25.41 -7.02
N PRO A 13 14.87 24.56 -6.18
CA PRO A 13 14.79 23.14 -6.48
C PRO A 13 14.11 22.98 -7.83
N SER A 14 14.83 22.37 -8.78
CA SER A 14 14.32 22.05 -10.11
C SER A 14 13.04 21.23 -9.97
N GLU A 15 11.91 21.77 -10.43
CA GLU A 15 10.65 21.04 -10.52
C GLU A 15 10.88 19.81 -11.39
N ILE A 16 10.89 18.64 -10.76
CA ILE A 16 10.96 17.36 -11.48
C ILE A 16 9.63 17.22 -12.19
N ILE A 17 9.64 17.41 -13.52
CA ILE A 17 8.48 17.18 -14.36
C ILE A 17 8.11 15.69 -14.25
N PRO A 18 6.87 15.35 -13.85
CA PRO A 18 6.41 13.97 -13.80
C PRO A 18 6.55 13.28 -15.16
N LYS A 19 7.07 12.05 -15.18
CA LYS A 19 7.10 11.19 -16.38
C LYS A 19 5.69 11.01 -16.92
N HIS A 20 5.50 11.07 -18.24
CA HIS A 20 4.17 10.78 -18.79
C HIS A 20 3.73 9.36 -18.37
N PRO A 21 2.44 9.09 -18.06
CA PRO A 21 2.02 7.78 -17.58
C PRO A 21 2.44 6.59 -18.46
N SER A 22 2.57 6.79 -19.78
CA SER A 22 3.05 5.76 -20.72
C SER A 22 4.56 5.47 -20.64
N GLU A 23 5.33 6.32 -19.96
CA GLU A 23 6.78 6.20 -19.76
C GLU A 23 7.11 5.52 -18.42
N ILE A 24 6.11 5.31 -17.56
CA ILE A 24 6.29 4.59 -16.30
C ILE A 24 6.47 3.11 -16.61
N THR A 25 7.50 2.49 -16.04
CA THR A 25 7.74 1.06 -16.18
C THR A 25 6.52 0.27 -15.71
N ALA A 26 5.98 -0.56 -16.60
CA ALA A 26 4.85 -1.42 -16.29
C ALA A 26 5.24 -2.50 -15.27
N HIS A 27 4.32 -2.87 -14.40
CA HIS A 27 4.52 -3.93 -13.42
C HIS A 27 3.24 -4.76 -13.27
N PRO A 28 3.34 -6.09 -13.19
CA PRO A 28 2.18 -6.98 -13.19
C PRO A 28 1.19 -6.67 -12.06
N ASN A 29 1.69 -6.16 -10.94
CA ASN A 29 0.89 -5.87 -9.75
C ASN A 29 0.40 -4.41 -9.67
N ILE A 30 0.66 -3.56 -10.68
CA ILE A 30 0.18 -2.16 -10.73
C ILE A 30 -0.61 -1.91 -12.00
N VAL A 31 -1.78 -1.31 -11.85
CA VAL A 31 -2.56 -0.77 -12.97
C VAL A 31 -2.97 0.66 -12.65
N LEU A 32 -2.79 1.59 -13.58
CA LEU A 32 -3.30 2.95 -13.50
C LEU A 32 -4.49 3.11 -14.46
N THR A 33 -5.66 3.46 -13.93
CA THR A 33 -6.86 3.77 -14.72
C THR A 33 -7.39 5.14 -14.32
N GLY A 34 -7.19 6.15 -15.18
CA GLY A 34 -7.47 7.53 -14.83
C GLY A 34 -6.61 8.00 -13.65
N ASN A 35 -7.25 8.35 -12.54
CA ASN A 35 -6.61 8.76 -11.28
C ASN A 35 -6.61 7.64 -10.21
N ILE A 36 -6.96 6.41 -10.60
CA ILE A 36 -7.04 5.25 -9.71
C ILE A 36 -5.85 4.36 -9.98
N ILE A 37 -5.01 4.15 -8.96
CA ILE A 37 -3.97 3.12 -8.97
C ILE A 37 -4.49 1.88 -8.26
N THR A 38 -4.39 0.73 -8.91
CA THR A 38 -4.74 -0.57 -8.33
C THR A 38 -3.46 -1.37 -8.11
N LEU A 39 -3.22 -1.74 -6.86
CA LEU A 39 -2.14 -2.60 -6.41
C LEU A 39 -2.71 -3.97 -6.04
N THR A 40 -2.14 -5.04 -6.58
CA THR A 40 -2.55 -6.42 -6.26
C THR A 40 -1.37 -7.18 -5.67
N ILE A 41 -1.49 -7.58 -4.40
CA ILE A 41 -0.48 -8.37 -3.69
C ILE A 41 -1.05 -9.75 -3.43
N ASP A 42 -0.47 -10.76 -4.06
CA ASP A 42 -0.90 -12.15 -3.90
C ASP A 42 0.23 -12.99 -3.27
N TYR A 43 0.12 -13.21 -1.96
CA TYR A 43 1.06 -14.06 -1.21
C TYR A 43 0.75 -15.56 -1.38
N CYS A 44 -0.49 -15.90 -1.73
CA CYS A 44 -0.94 -17.28 -1.92
C CYS A 44 -0.74 -17.78 -3.35
N GLY A 45 -0.54 -16.87 -4.30
CA GLY A 45 -0.35 -17.15 -5.71
C GLY A 45 0.94 -17.92 -6.03
N PRO A 46 1.08 -18.37 -7.28
CA PRO A 46 2.26 -19.10 -7.74
C PRO A 46 3.52 -18.21 -7.65
N GLY A 47 4.66 -18.84 -7.39
CA GLY A 47 5.96 -18.16 -7.29
C GLY A 47 6.71 -18.53 -6.03
N SER A 48 8.02 -18.69 -6.15
CA SER A 48 8.94 -18.90 -5.05
C SER A 48 9.01 -17.68 -4.13
N PRO A 49 9.43 -17.83 -2.85
CA PRO A 49 9.62 -16.71 -1.94
C PRO A 49 10.59 -15.64 -2.50
N ILE A 50 11.61 -16.05 -3.25
CA ILE A 50 12.57 -15.15 -3.88
C ILE A 50 11.90 -14.30 -4.96
N GLU A 51 11.14 -14.93 -5.86
CA GLU A 51 10.41 -14.22 -6.92
C GLU A 51 9.40 -13.22 -6.34
N LYS A 52 8.68 -13.61 -5.28
CA LYS A 52 7.75 -12.72 -4.56
C LYS A 52 8.48 -11.53 -3.94
N SER A 53 9.62 -11.76 -3.30
CA SER A 53 10.44 -10.69 -2.72
C SER A 53 10.98 -9.75 -3.79
N THR A 54 11.50 -10.28 -4.90
CA THR A 54 11.98 -9.47 -6.02
C THR A 54 10.85 -8.64 -6.63
N SER A 55 9.67 -9.24 -6.82
CA SER A 55 8.49 -8.52 -7.32
C SER A 55 8.05 -7.40 -6.36
N MET A 56 8.10 -7.62 -5.04
CA MET A 56 7.80 -6.57 -4.06
C MET A 56 8.82 -5.43 -4.10
N GLN A 57 10.11 -5.74 -4.25
CA GLN A 57 11.16 -4.71 -4.38
C GLN A 57 10.98 -3.89 -5.66
N SER A 58 10.69 -4.53 -6.81
CA SER A 58 10.40 -3.82 -8.05
C SER A 58 9.12 -3.01 -7.97
N LEU A 59 8.11 -3.49 -7.26
CA LEU A 59 6.87 -2.75 -7.00
C LEU A 59 7.17 -1.45 -6.23
N LEU A 60 7.90 -1.55 -5.12
CA LEU A 60 8.21 -0.40 -4.26
C LEU A 60 9.09 0.63 -4.97
N SER A 61 9.97 0.21 -5.88
CA SER A 61 10.85 1.13 -6.60
C SER A 61 10.11 1.98 -7.64
N ILE A 62 9.08 1.44 -8.27
CA ILE A 62 8.29 2.17 -9.29
C ILE A 62 7.07 2.87 -8.73
N LEU A 63 6.54 2.44 -7.58
CA LEU A 63 5.31 3.00 -6.99
C LEU A 63 5.34 4.53 -6.87
N PRO A 64 6.46 5.18 -6.49
CA PRO A 64 6.56 6.65 -6.46
C PRO A 64 6.29 7.35 -7.80
N ASP A 65 6.58 6.71 -8.94
CA ASP A 65 6.36 7.31 -10.26
C ASP A 65 4.86 7.53 -10.55
N TYR A 66 3.97 6.79 -9.88
CA TYR A 66 2.52 6.94 -10.00
C TYR A 66 1.94 8.03 -9.08
N ALA A 67 2.72 8.51 -8.10
CA ALA A 67 2.26 9.47 -7.08
C ALA A 67 1.66 10.78 -7.64
N PRO A 68 2.17 11.36 -8.75
CA PRO A 68 1.60 12.59 -9.32
C PRO A 68 0.19 12.44 -9.90
N TYR A 69 -0.24 11.20 -10.17
CA TYR A 69 -1.48 10.86 -10.89
C TYR A 69 -2.55 10.24 -9.99
N ALA A 70 -2.14 9.57 -8.91
CA ALA A 70 -3.04 8.85 -8.03
C ALA A 70 -3.79 9.78 -7.08
N LYS A 71 -5.12 9.78 -7.19
CA LYS A 71 -6.05 10.33 -6.16
C LYS A 71 -6.66 9.22 -5.32
N ILE A 72 -6.89 8.05 -5.92
CA ILE A 72 -7.45 6.89 -5.25
C ILE A 72 -6.48 5.74 -5.41
N LEU A 73 -6.20 5.03 -4.33
CA LEU A 73 -5.46 3.78 -4.35
C LEU A 73 -6.37 2.62 -3.95
N GLN A 74 -6.43 1.59 -4.78
CA GLN A 74 -7.06 0.32 -4.47
C GLN A 74 -5.97 -0.69 -4.15
N LEU A 75 -5.96 -1.20 -2.92
CA LEU A 75 -5.01 -2.22 -2.46
C LEU A 75 -5.75 -3.54 -2.27
N SER A 76 -5.52 -4.50 -3.17
CA SER A 76 -6.05 -5.85 -3.06
C SER A 76 -4.97 -6.77 -2.50
N ILE A 77 -5.25 -7.49 -1.42
CA ILE A 77 -4.30 -8.39 -0.77
C ILE A 77 -4.93 -9.77 -0.65
N HIS A 78 -4.27 -10.79 -1.19
CA HIS A 78 -4.53 -12.19 -0.89
C HIS A 78 -3.43 -12.71 0.03
N ALA A 79 -3.81 -12.98 1.27
CA ALA A 79 -2.89 -13.42 2.31
C ALA A 79 -3.24 -14.84 2.76
N GLY A 80 -2.23 -15.63 3.09
CA GLY A 80 -2.41 -16.92 3.73
C GLY A 80 -2.96 -16.78 5.14
N ILE A 81 -3.25 -17.92 5.77
CA ILE A 81 -3.67 -17.93 7.17
C ILE A 81 -2.42 -17.83 8.06
N PRO A 82 -2.28 -16.79 8.91
CA PRO A 82 -1.02 -16.53 9.61
C PRO A 82 -0.48 -17.68 10.46
N HIS A 83 -1.36 -18.51 11.06
CA HIS A 83 -0.92 -19.65 11.88
C HIS A 83 -0.60 -20.91 11.08
N MET A 84 -0.85 -20.90 9.77
CA MET A 84 -0.46 -21.97 8.84
C MET A 84 0.83 -21.65 8.09
N GLU A 85 1.34 -20.42 8.24
CA GLU A 85 2.60 -19.98 7.64
C GLU A 85 3.72 -19.95 8.68
N PRO A 86 4.99 -20.13 8.28
CA PRO A 86 6.11 -19.87 9.16
C PRO A 86 6.05 -18.41 9.68
N PRO A 87 6.31 -18.16 10.98
CA PRO A 87 6.23 -16.81 11.55
C PRO A 87 7.09 -15.78 10.79
N SER A 88 8.26 -16.18 10.28
CA SER A 88 9.14 -15.33 9.49
C SER A 88 8.50 -14.86 8.17
N VAL A 89 7.69 -15.70 7.53
CA VAL A 89 6.97 -15.37 6.29
C VAL A 89 5.90 -14.32 6.60
N TYR A 90 5.09 -14.53 7.64
CA TYR A 90 4.10 -13.55 8.06
C TYR A 90 4.73 -12.21 8.47
N THR A 91 5.85 -12.22 9.18
CA THR A 91 6.61 -10.99 9.49
C THR A 91 7.11 -10.28 8.23
N SER A 92 7.54 -11.02 7.20
CA SER A 92 7.89 -10.43 5.89
C SER A 92 6.67 -9.73 5.26
N HIS A 93 5.50 -10.39 5.26
CA HIS A 93 4.28 -9.80 4.71
C HIS A 93 3.89 -8.49 5.42
N ILE A 94 4.08 -8.41 6.75
CA ILE A 94 3.90 -7.17 7.52
C ILE A 94 4.88 -6.09 7.04
N ALA A 95 6.16 -6.42 6.89
CA ALA A 95 7.18 -5.48 6.44
C ALA A 95 6.88 -4.92 5.04
N ASP A 96 6.42 -5.78 4.13
CA ASP A 96 6.03 -5.41 2.76
C ASP A 96 4.87 -4.40 2.77
N VAL A 97 3.77 -4.69 3.46
CA VAL A 97 2.62 -3.77 3.50
C VAL A 97 2.93 -2.48 4.26
N LYS A 98 3.82 -2.52 5.27
CA LYS A 98 4.34 -1.30 5.93
C LYS A 98 5.12 -0.44 4.94
N SER A 99 5.91 -1.06 4.07
CA SER A 99 6.70 -0.35 3.06
C SER A 99 5.79 0.29 2.00
N ILE A 100 4.75 -0.42 1.56
CA ILE A 100 3.71 0.14 0.68
C ILE A 100 3.06 1.36 1.33
N VAL A 101 2.57 1.24 2.58
CA VAL A 101 1.95 2.37 3.30
C VAL A 101 2.93 3.55 3.45
N GLY A 102 4.22 3.26 3.70
CA GLY A 102 5.28 4.27 3.76
C GLY A 102 5.44 5.06 2.46
N GLU A 103 5.43 4.40 1.31
CA GLU A 103 5.48 5.06 0.00
C GLU A 103 4.18 5.81 -0.31
N VAL A 104 3.03 5.18 -0.07
CA VAL A 104 1.70 5.76 -0.31
C VAL A 104 1.49 7.05 0.50
N ASN A 105 2.01 7.10 1.73
CA ASN A 105 1.99 8.30 2.56
C ASN A 105 2.78 9.49 1.98
N LYS A 106 3.63 9.29 0.97
CA LYS A 106 4.32 10.37 0.25
C LYS A 106 3.46 11.00 -0.84
N PHE A 107 2.35 10.36 -1.25
CA PHE A 107 1.52 10.78 -2.37
C PHE A 107 0.65 11.99 -1.99
N LYS A 108 1.06 13.19 -2.40
CA LYS A 108 0.44 14.45 -1.95
C LYS A 108 -1.01 14.65 -2.42
N LYS A 109 -1.39 14.04 -3.55
CA LYS A 109 -2.74 14.15 -4.14
C LYS A 109 -3.67 13.01 -3.76
N LEU A 110 -3.19 12.06 -2.95
CA LEU A 110 -3.98 10.91 -2.55
C LEU A 110 -5.09 11.35 -1.57
N GLU A 111 -6.32 11.08 -1.95
CA GLU A 111 -7.54 11.42 -1.22
C GLU A 111 -8.15 10.18 -0.54
N GLN A 112 -8.04 9.00 -1.18
CA GLN A 112 -8.70 7.78 -0.71
C GLN A 112 -7.83 6.53 -0.89
N VAL A 113 -7.88 5.62 0.09
CA VAL A 113 -7.37 4.24 0.01
C VAL A 113 -8.52 3.25 0.24
N ARG A 114 -8.67 2.31 -0.68
CA ARG A 114 -9.65 1.23 -0.64
C ARG A 114 -8.91 -0.09 -0.49
N VAL A 115 -8.98 -0.68 0.70
CA VAL A 115 -8.35 -1.98 0.97
C VAL A 115 -9.37 -3.08 0.72
N ARG A 116 -8.97 -4.10 -0.04
CA ARG A 116 -9.76 -5.30 -0.28
C ARG A 116 -8.93 -6.52 0.12
N MET A 117 -9.48 -7.33 1.02
CA MET A 117 -8.87 -8.61 1.41
C MET A 117 -9.54 -9.76 0.65
N MET A 118 -8.76 -10.57 -0.03
CA MET A 118 -9.20 -11.87 -0.53
C MET A 118 -9.10 -12.89 0.60
N VAL A 119 -10.21 -13.55 0.92
CA VAL A 119 -10.33 -14.52 2.01
C VAL A 119 -10.73 -15.87 1.44
N ASP A 120 -10.08 -16.94 1.90
CA ASP A 120 -10.39 -18.28 1.42
C ASP A 120 -11.46 -18.95 2.29
N TYR A 121 -11.26 -18.97 3.63
CA TYR A 121 -12.18 -19.64 4.56
C TYR A 121 -12.16 -19.12 6.01
N CYS A 122 -11.09 -18.43 6.45
CA CYS A 122 -11.00 -17.85 7.80
C CYS A 122 -10.86 -16.33 7.72
N SER A 123 -12.00 -15.63 7.88
CA SER A 123 -12.10 -14.19 7.63
C SER A 123 -11.10 -13.35 8.43
N PHE A 124 -11.17 -13.36 9.76
CA PHE A 124 -10.38 -12.40 10.53
C PHE A 124 -8.86 -12.59 10.44
N PRO A 125 -8.28 -13.80 10.60
CA PRO A 125 -6.83 -13.97 10.54
C PRO A 125 -6.21 -13.54 9.21
N GLN A 126 -6.85 -13.86 8.08
CA GLN A 126 -6.37 -13.46 6.74
C GLN A 126 -6.45 -11.94 6.55
N MET A 127 -7.39 -11.27 7.23
CA MET A 127 -7.55 -9.81 7.16
C MET A 127 -6.51 -9.03 7.97
N LYS A 128 -5.65 -9.66 8.78
CA LYS A 128 -4.73 -8.94 9.68
C LYS A 128 -3.82 -7.94 8.95
N LEU A 129 -3.37 -8.25 7.73
CA LEU A 129 -2.54 -7.33 6.96
C LEU A 129 -3.26 -6.01 6.59
N ALA A 130 -4.59 -6.01 6.57
CA ALA A 130 -5.38 -4.78 6.39
C ALA A 130 -5.15 -3.77 7.53
N ALA A 131 -4.67 -4.19 8.70
CA ALA A 131 -4.34 -3.30 9.80
C ALA A 131 -3.29 -2.24 9.41
N ALA A 132 -2.49 -2.47 8.37
CA ALA A 132 -1.59 -1.47 7.81
C ALA A 132 -2.29 -0.16 7.42
N MET A 133 -3.60 -0.19 7.09
CA MET A 133 -4.40 1.00 6.75
C MET A 133 -4.46 2.04 7.88
N PHE A 134 -4.22 1.64 9.14
CA PHE A 134 -4.16 2.56 10.26
C PHE A 134 -2.87 3.39 10.29
N GLY A 135 -1.84 2.98 9.53
CA GLY A 135 -0.62 3.74 9.31
C GLY A 135 -0.72 4.81 8.20
N LEU A 136 -1.85 4.89 7.50
CA LEU A 136 -2.07 5.93 6.49
C LEU A 136 -2.19 7.32 7.14
N ARG A 137 -1.89 8.37 6.37
CA ARG A 137 -2.10 9.76 6.83
C ARG A 137 -3.57 9.99 7.22
N LYS A 138 -3.78 10.87 8.22
CA LYS A 138 -5.12 11.12 8.79
C LYS A 138 -6.11 11.78 7.82
N ASP A 139 -5.61 12.51 6.84
CA ASP A 139 -6.39 13.19 5.81
C ASP A 139 -6.90 12.26 4.70
N VAL A 140 -6.37 11.03 4.63
CA VAL A 140 -6.75 10.06 3.60
C VAL A 140 -7.96 9.26 4.06
N GLN A 141 -9.04 9.29 3.28
CA GLN A 141 -10.20 8.45 3.53
C GLN A 141 -9.82 6.98 3.34
N ARG A 142 -10.19 6.13 4.29
CA ARG A 142 -9.89 4.70 4.24
C ARG A 142 -11.18 3.88 4.25
N THR A 143 -11.23 2.85 3.42
CA THR A 143 -12.33 1.90 3.38
C THR A 143 -11.78 0.48 3.34
N LEU A 144 -12.49 -0.46 3.95
CA LEU A 144 -12.12 -1.86 3.99
C LEU A 144 -13.26 -2.72 3.46
N GLN A 145 -12.93 -3.64 2.58
CA GLN A 145 -13.80 -4.73 2.15
C GLN A 145 -13.04 -6.05 2.27
N TYR A 146 -13.77 -7.14 2.40
CA TYR A 146 -13.24 -8.47 2.15
C TYR A 146 -14.14 -9.21 1.16
N VAL A 147 -13.58 -10.19 0.46
CA VAL A 147 -14.33 -11.02 -0.48
C VAL A 147 -13.91 -12.47 -0.28
N VAL A 148 -14.90 -13.33 -0.12
CA VAL A 148 -14.71 -14.78 -0.12
C VAL A 148 -14.86 -15.27 -1.57
N LYS A 149 -14.04 -16.23 -1.98
CA LYS A 149 -14.07 -16.74 -3.36
C LYS A 149 -15.47 -17.24 -3.73
N GLY A 150 -16.06 -16.65 -4.76
CA GLY A 150 -17.41 -16.99 -5.23
C GLY A 150 -18.54 -16.22 -4.56
N GLU A 151 -18.21 -15.29 -3.65
CA GLU A 151 -19.17 -14.43 -2.95
C GLU A 151 -19.00 -12.95 -3.33
N GLU A 152 -20.01 -12.15 -3.02
CA GLU A 152 -19.97 -10.70 -3.18
C GLU A 152 -19.06 -10.04 -2.12
N PRO A 153 -18.39 -8.91 -2.44
CA PRO A 153 -17.58 -8.19 -1.46
C PRO A 153 -18.42 -7.68 -0.29
N VAL A 154 -17.93 -7.91 0.93
CA VAL A 154 -18.53 -7.43 2.17
C VAL A 154 -17.75 -6.22 2.67
N GLY A 155 -18.44 -5.09 2.84
CA GLY A 155 -17.89 -3.89 3.46
C GLY A 155 -17.72 -4.04 4.96
N VAL A 156 -16.62 -3.52 5.50
CA VAL A 156 -16.40 -3.42 6.95
C VAL A 156 -16.54 -1.96 7.37
N ASN A 157 -17.55 -1.67 8.18
CA ASN A 157 -17.80 -0.32 8.66
C ASN A 157 -16.88 0.03 9.82
N GLU A 158 -16.64 1.31 10.04
CA GLU A 158 -15.75 1.79 11.12
C GLU A 158 -16.22 1.37 12.52
N GLU A 159 -17.53 1.18 12.70
CA GLU A 159 -18.14 0.77 13.96
C GLU A 159 -18.09 -0.75 14.21
N ASP A 160 -17.78 -1.54 13.18
CA ASP A 160 -17.76 -2.99 13.28
C ASP A 160 -16.65 -3.47 14.22
N ASP A 161 -16.93 -4.55 14.97
CA ASP A 161 -15.92 -5.17 15.85
C ASP A 161 -14.68 -5.63 15.09
N THR A 162 -14.81 -5.96 13.81
CA THR A 162 -13.67 -6.27 12.93
C THR A 162 -12.69 -5.10 12.85
N MET A 163 -13.17 -3.86 12.69
CA MET A 163 -12.31 -2.67 12.65
C MET A 163 -11.60 -2.44 13.99
N ARG A 164 -12.30 -2.61 15.11
CA ARG A 164 -11.71 -2.51 16.46
C ARG A 164 -10.61 -3.54 16.67
N ARG A 165 -10.86 -4.79 16.25
CA ARG A 165 -9.88 -5.87 16.34
C ARG A 165 -8.65 -5.62 15.45
N LEU A 166 -8.85 -5.13 14.22
CA LEU A 166 -7.74 -4.75 13.33
C LEU A 166 -6.92 -3.58 13.90
N PHE A 167 -7.55 -2.63 14.58
CA PHE A 167 -6.80 -1.59 15.29
C PHE A 167 -5.93 -2.16 16.42
N GLY A 168 -6.44 -3.18 17.14
CA GLY A 168 -5.64 -3.95 18.10
C GLY A 168 -4.44 -4.65 17.45
N VAL A 169 -4.63 -5.23 16.26
CA VAL A 169 -3.55 -5.83 15.46
C VAL A 169 -2.51 -4.77 15.08
N TRP A 170 -2.94 -3.61 14.57
CA TRP A 170 -2.05 -2.49 14.25
C TRP A 170 -1.15 -2.12 15.45
N ARG A 171 -1.75 -1.93 16.62
CA ARG A 171 -1.00 -1.56 17.84
C ARG A 171 0.01 -2.61 18.29
N LYS A 172 -0.23 -3.90 17.99
CA LYS A 172 0.59 -5.02 18.47
C LYS A 172 1.65 -5.45 17.47
N GLU A 173 1.33 -5.43 16.18
CA GLU A 173 2.12 -6.09 15.13
C GLU A 173 2.80 -5.06 14.20
N PHE A 174 2.35 -3.80 14.18
CA PHE A 174 2.85 -2.79 13.22
C PHE A 174 3.57 -1.60 13.84
N LEU A 175 3.27 -1.25 15.09
CA LEU A 175 3.99 -0.23 15.87
C LEU A 175 5.19 -0.85 16.59
#